data_AF-A0A8B7E5W4-F1
#
_entry.id   AF-A0A8B7E5W4-F1
#
_cell.length_a   1.000
_cell.length_b   1.000
_cell.length_c   1.000
_cell.angle_alpha   90.00
_cell.angle_beta   90.00
_cell.angle_gamma   90.00
#
_symmetry.space_group_name_H-M   'P 1'
#
loop_
_entity.id
_entity.type
_entity.pdbx_description
1 polymer ?
#
loop_
_entity_poly.entity_id
_entity_poly.type
_entity_poly.pdbx_seq_one_letter_code
_entity_poly.pdbx_strand_id
1 'polypeptide(L)'
;MCILDLSKTLMYEFHYDYIKNKYGDRAKLLFTDTDSLVYEIKTEDFYVDIKVLGMFKDESAGKQIEEFIGLRSKLYSFKIDGEDKKRCKGVKKNMRKMNVIRSHCHDIYTEEINKIALSAEDDKRVILDDGIHTLAYGHYKLK
;
A
#
# COMPACT_ATOMS: atom_id res chain seq x y z
N MET A 1 -10.96 16.40 -20.09
CA MET A 1 -10.03 15.55 -19.32
C MET A 1 -9.38 16.39 -18.26
N CYS A 2 -9.53 16.01 -17.01
CA CYS A 2 -8.84 16.66 -15.89
C CYS A 2 -7.45 16.04 -15.73
N ILE A 3 -6.54 16.76 -15.05
CA ILE A 3 -5.16 16.28 -14.83
C ILE A 3 -5.11 14.90 -14.14
N LEU A 4 -6.11 14.61 -13.31
CA LEU A 4 -6.26 13.33 -12.63
C LEU A 4 -6.58 12.17 -13.58
N ASP A 5 -7.38 12.42 -14.63
CA ASP A 5 -7.72 11.38 -15.61
C ASP A 5 -6.48 11.03 -16.44
N LEU A 6 -5.67 12.03 -16.80
CA LEU A 6 -4.41 11.83 -17.51
C LEU A 6 -3.41 11.02 -16.68
N SER A 7 -3.28 11.31 -15.37
CA SER A 7 -2.43 10.52 -14.47
C SER A 7 -2.87 9.05 -14.39
N LYS A 8 -4.19 8.78 -14.38
CA LYS A 8 -4.70 7.40 -14.40
C LYS A 8 -4.42 6.71 -15.72
N THR A 9 -4.60 7.39 -16.86
CA THR A 9 -4.28 6.83 -18.17
C THR A 9 -2.82 6.42 -18.24
N LEU A 10 -1.89 7.27 -17.79
CA LEU A 10 -0.46 6.95 -17.77
C LEU A 10 -0.13 5.74 -16.88
N MET A 11 -0.80 5.60 -15.73
CA MET A 11 -0.66 4.41 -14.87
C MET A 11 -1.16 3.14 -15.57
N TYR A 12 -2.28 3.21 -16.29
CA TYR A 12 -2.87 2.07 -16.99
C TYR A 12 -2.06 1.67 -18.22
N GLU A 13 -1.60 2.63 -19.03
CA GLU A 13 -0.71 2.37 -20.17
C GLU A 13 0.56 1.65 -19.70
N PHE A 14 1.17 2.10 -18.60
CA PHE A 14 2.34 1.41 -18.04
C PHE A 14 2.02 -0.03 -17.60
N HIS A 15 0.86 -0.27 -16.98
CA HIS A 15 0.47 -1.61 -16.57
C HIS A 15 0.19 -2.54 -17.75
N TYR A 16 -0.69 -2.12 -18.66
CA TYR A 16 -1.19 -2.96 -19.74
C TYR A 16 -0.23 -3.05 -20.92
N ASP A 17 0.35 -1.93 -21.36
CA ASP A 17 1.13 -1.87 -22.59
C ASP A 17 2.60 -2.23 -22.35
N TYR A 18 3.14 -1.92 -21.17
CA TYR A 18 4.54 -2.20 -20.84
C TYR A 18 4.70 -3.47 -19.99
N ILE A 19 4.16 -3.51 -18.77
CA ILE A 19 4.39 -4.64 -17.84
C ILE A 19 3.73 -5.93 -18.32
N LYS A 20 2.43 -5.88 -18.66
CA LYS A 20 1.67 -7.04 -19.14
C LYS A 20 2.21 -7.58 -20.46
N ASN A 21 2.62 -6.71 -21.38
CA ASN A 21 3.19 -7.13 -22.66
C ASN A 21 4.58 -7.78 -22.49
N LYS A 22 5.42 -7.25 -21.59
CA LYS A 22 6.78 -7.76 -21.37
C LYS A 22 6.84 -9.04 -20.53
N TYR A 23 6.05 -9.11 -19.46
CA TYR A 23 6.12 -10.21 -18.50
C TYR A 23 4.93 -11.16 -18.56
N GLY A 24 3.82 -10.78 -19.20
CA GLY A 24 2.63 -11.62 -19.32
C GLY A 24 2.15 -12.12 -17.96
N ASP A 25 2.05 -13.44 -17.83
CA ASP A 25 1.63 -14.12 -16.59
C ASP A 25 2.73 -14.21 -15.53
N ARG A 26 3.96 -13.79 -15.85
CA ARG A 26 5.07 -13.70 -14.88
C ARG A 26 5.01 -12.44 -14.01
N ALA A 27 4.17 -11.47 -14.38
CA ALA A 27 3.93 -10.27 -13.58
C ALA A 27 2.52 -10.28 -12.99
N LYS A 28 2.46 -10.14 -11.67
CA LYS A 28 1.22 -10.02 -10.91
C LYS A 28 1.21 -8.69 -10.19
N LEU A 29 0.21 -7.86 -10.48
CA LEU A 29 -0.02 -6.61 -9.77
C LEU A 29 -0.59 -6.94 -8.38
N LEU A 30 0.15 -6.58 -7.33
CA LEU A 30 -0.23 -6.84 -5.94
C LEU A 30 -1.01 -5.67 -5.34
N PHE A 31 -0.59 -4.44 -5.64
CA PHE A 31 -1.15 -3.25 -5.02
C PHE A 31 -0.94 -2.00 -5.88
N THR A 32 -1.87 -1.05 -5.77
CA THR A 32 -1.79 0.26 -6.43
C THR A 32 -2.12 1.37 -5.43
N ASP A 33 -1.26 2.38 -5.36
CA ASP A 33 -1.54 3.66 -4.70
C ASP A 33 -1.40 4.80 -5.72
N THR A 34 -1.83 6.02 -5.35
CA THR A 34 -1.96 7.22 -6.20
C THR A 34 -1.04 7.37 -7.41
N ASP A 35 0.23 7.02 -7.24
CA ASP A 35 1.33 7.14 -8.20
C ASP A 35 2.32 5.96 -8.07
N SER A 36 1.95 4.91 -7.36
CA SER A 36 2.85 3.80 -6.98
C SER A 36 2.22 2.46 -7.33
N LEU A 37 3.00 1.54 -7.90
CA LEU A 37 2.57 0.18 -8.24
C LEU A 37 3.50 -0.82 -7.55
N VAL A 38 2.91 -1.87 -6.98
CA VAL A 38 3.65 -2.99 -6.38
C VAL A 38 3.37 -4.23 -7.21
N TYR A 39 4.43 -4.83 -7.73
CA TYR A 39 4.35 -6.03 -8.56
C TYR A 39 5.14 -7.18 -7.94
N GLU A 40 4.62 -8.38 -8.12
CA GLU A 40 5.36 -9.64 -8.02
C GLU A 40 5.76 -10.04 -9.44
N ILE A 41 7.05 -10.01 -9.75
CA ILE A 41 7.57 -10.32 -11.10
C ILE A 41 8.60 -11.42 -10.98
N LYS A 42 8.41 -12.48 -11.76
CA LYS A 42 9.38 -13.58 -11.88
C LYS A 42 10.35 -13.28 -13.02
N THR A 43 11.52 -12.76 -12.69
CA THR A 43 12.63 -12.50 -13.62
C THR A 43 13.97 -12.79 -12.94
N GLU A 44 15.03 -12.97 -13.72
CA GLU A 44 16.40 -13.15 -13.22
C GLU A 44 17.02 -11.83 -12.77
N ASP A 45 16.86 -10.76 -13.58
CA ASP A 45 17.32 -9.42 -13.24
C ASP A 45 16.34 -8.34 -13.74
N PHE A 46 15.61 -7.75 -12.78
CA PHE A 46 14.62 -6.73 -13.07
C PHE A 46 15.23 -5.39 -13.53
N TYR A 47 16.42 -5.04 -13.06
CA TYR A 47 17.03 -3.74 -13.38
C TYR A 47 17.56 -3.69 -14.81
N VAL A 48 18.09 -4.81 -15.31
CA VAL A 48 18.50 -4.94 -16.70
C VAL A 48 17.28 -4.83 -17.61
N ASP A 49 16.17 -5.45 -17.22
CA ASP A 49 14.94 -5.40 -17.99
C ASP A 49 14.27 -4.02 -17.98
N ILE A 50 14.24 -3.31 -16.86
CA ILE A 50 13.56 -2.02 -16.71
C ILE A 50 14.47 -0.82 -17.01
N LYS A 51 15.56 -1.02 -17.75
CA LYS A 51 16.46 0.05 -18.19
C LYS A 51 15.86 1.03 -19.23
N VAL A 52 14.57 1.34 -19.13
CA VAL A 52 13.89 2.43 -19.83
C VAL A 52 13.90 3.65 -18.91
N LEU A 53 14.74 4.62 -19.26
CA LEU A 53 14.91 5.86 -18.51
C LEU A 53 13.59 6.67 -18.51
N GLY A 54 13.10 7.07 -17.33
CA GLY A 54 12.09 8.14 -17.20
C GLY A 54 10.64 7.74 -16.93
N MET A 55 10.32 6.45 -16.77
CA MET A 55 8.92 6.01 -16.53
C MET A 55 8.53 6.01 -15.04
N PHE A 56 9.20 5.22 -14.21
CA PHE A 56 8.91 5.13 -12.77
C PHE A 56 10.19 5.10 -11.94
N LYS A 57 10.16 5.80 -10.80
CA LYS A 57 11.25 5.78 -9.82
C LYS A 57 11.13 4.54 -8.96
N ASP A 58 12.23 3.83 -8.79
CA ASP A 58 12.33 2.77 -7.80
C ASP A 58 12.34 3.35 -6.37
N GLU A 59 11.37 2.96 -5.55
CA GLU A 59 11.29 3.33 -4.13
C GLU A 59 12.04 2.37 -3.20
N SER A 60 12.37 1.16 -3.64
CA SER A 60 13.09 0.16 -2.84
C SER A 60 14.60 0.20 -3.03
N ALA A 61 15.10 1.12 -3.87
CA ALA A 61 16.52 1.46 -4.04
C ALA A 61 17.42 0.24 -4.33
N GLY A 62 17.00 -0.65 -5.22
CA GLY A 62 17.75 -1.87 -5.52
C GLY A 62 17.28 -3.11 -4.78
N LYS A 63 16.56 -2.95 -3.67
CA LYS A 63 16.29 -4.04 -2.73
C LYS A 63 14.95 -4.71 -3.01
N GLN A 64 14.94 -6.04 -2.94
CA GLN A 64 13.74 -6.83 -3.11
C GLN A 64 12.86 -6.72 -1.85
N ILE A 65 11.55 -6.56 -2.06
CA ILE A 65 10.57 -6.61 -0.98
C ILE A 65 10.34 -8.08 -0.60
N GLU A 66 10.58 -8.43 0.65
CA GLU A 66 10.40 -9.79 1.17
C GLU A 66 8.93 -10.07 1.50
N GLU A 67 8.29 -9.10 2.17
CA GLU A 67 6.91 -9.22 2.62
C GLU A 67 6.18 -7.89 2.37
N PHE A 68 4.95 -7.98 1.88
CA PHE A 68 4.09 -6.82 1.65
C PHE A 68 2.70 -7.06 2.24
N ILE A 69 2.22 -6.10 3.02
CA ILE A 69 0.87 -6.09 3.59
C ILE A 69 0.20 -4.78 3.22
N GLY A 70 -0.72 -4.85 2.25
CA GLY A 70 -1.55 -3.72 1.82
C GLY A 70 -2.91 -3.77 2.49
N LEU A 71 -3.19 -2.85 3.41
CA LEU A 71 -4.51 -2.76 4.05
C LEU A 71 -5.45 -1.87 3.23
N ARG A 72 -4.96 -0.71 2.79
CA ARG A 72 -5.74 0.28 2.04
C ARG A 72 -4.85 1.26 1.27
N SER A 73 -5.40 1.97 0.28
CA SER A 73 -4.72 3.10 -0.37
C SER A 73 -4.06 4.01 0.68
N LYS A 74 -2.77 4.32 0.53
CA LYS A 74 -1.96 5.11 1.47
C LYS A 74 -1.70 4.48 2.85
N LEU A 75 -2.13 3.24 3.09
CA LEU A 75 -1.92 2.47 4.31
C LEU A 75 -1.41 1.05 4.00
N TYR A 76 -0.10 0.89 4.07
CA TYR A 76 0.57 -0.37 3.77
C TYR A 76 1.89 -0.48 4.52
N SER A 77 2.35 -1.71 4.72
CA SER A 77 3.64 -2.02 5.33
C SER A 77 4.37 -3.01 4.43
N PHE A 78 5.68 -2.88 4.34
CA PHE A 78 6.51 -3.81 3.59
C PHE A 78 7.87 -3.96 4.25
N LYS A 79 8.42 -5.17 4.18
CA LYS A 79 9.72 -5.51 4.73
C LYS A 79 10.77 -5.49 3.62
N ILE A 80 11.86 -4.80 3.89
CA ILE A 80 13.04 -4.76 3.02
C ILE A 80 14.27 -4.96 3.89
N ASP A 81 15.10 -5.95 3.56
CA ASP A 81 16.41 -6.16 4.22
C ASP A 81 16.26 -6.33 5.74
N GLY A 82 15.25 -7.10 6.16
CA GLY A 82 14.91 -7.30 7.57
C GLY A 82 14.24 -6.10 8.27
N GLU A 83 14.11 -4.93 7.63
CA GLU A 83 13.47 -3.74 8.20
C GLU A 83 12.03 -3.55 7.73
N ASP A 84 11.12 -3.31 8.69
CA ASP A 84 9.72 -2.97 8.39
C ASP A 84 9.54 -1.48 8.07
N LYS A 85 9.13 -1.17 6.85
CA LYS A 85 8.71 0.18 6.44
C LYS A 85 7.20 0.29 6.42
N LYS A 86 6.68 1.24 7.21
CA LYS A 86 5.24 1.53 7.33
C LYS A 86 4.89 2.83 6.64
N ARG A 87 3.82 2.83 5.83
CA ARG A 87 3.29 4.01 5.15
C ARG A 87 1.86 4.25 5.60
N CYS A 88 1.62 5.45 6.14
CA CYS A 88 0.29 5.93 6.54
C CYS A 88 0.13 7.39 6.09
N LYS A 89 -0.04 7.64 4.80
CA LYS A 89 -0.10 9.00 4.23
C LYS A 89 -1.54 9.54 4.25
N GLY A 90 -1.78 10.66 4.94
CA GLY A 90 -3.09 11.34 4.96
C GLY A 90 -4.19 10.60 5.71
N VAL A 91 -3.84 9.57 6.49
CA VAL A 91 -4.71 8.88 7.44
C VAL A 91 -4.70 9.63 8.76
N LYS A 92 -5.86 9.87 9.37
CA LYS A 92 -5.93 10.51 10.70
C LYS A 92 -5.37 9.52 11.71
N LYS A 93 -4.18 9.81 12.24
CA LYS A 93 -3.51 8.94 13.21
C LYS A 93 -4.26 9.00 14.53
N ASN A 94 -5.18 8.06 14.75
CA ASN A 94 -5.76 7.85 16.07
C ASN A 94 -4.77 7.03 16.90
N MET A 95 -4.33 7.60 18.02
CA MET A 95 -3.51 6.87 18.99
C MET A 95 -4.41 6.27 20.06
N ARG A 96 -4.17 5.00 20.39
CA ARG A 96 -4.82 4.33 21.51
C ARG A 96 -3.76 3.81 22.47
N LYS A 97 -4.01 4.03 23.77
CA LYS A 97 -3.26 3.43 24.86
C LYS A 97 -3.58 1.95 24.89
N MET A 98 -2.54 1.12 24.84
CA MET A 98 -2.66 -0.33 24.93
C MET A 98 -1.73 -0.82 26.02
N ASN A 99 -2.25 -1.57 26.98
CA ASN A 99 -1.44 -2.26 27.98
C ASN A 99 -0.79 -3.47 27.32
N VAL A 100 0.54 -3.54 27.37
CA VAL A 100 1.34 -4.59 26.75
C VAL A 100 2.27 -5.16 27.80
N ILE A 101 2.40 -6.49 27.81
CA ILE A 101 3.37 -7.17 28.65
C ILE A 101 4.72 -7.18 27.92
N ARG A 102 5.77 -6.69 28.56
CA ARG A 102 7.14 -6.75 28.04
C ARG A 102 8.09 -7.40 29.02
N SER A 103 9.13 -8.04 28.48
CA SER A 103 10.25 -8.56 29.26
C SER A 103 11.46 -7.67 29.04
N HIS A 104 12.02 -7.17 30.14
CA HIS A 104 13.27 -6.42 30.18
C HIS A 104 14.24 -7.17 31.10
N CYS A 105 15.36 -7.65 30.56
CA CYS A 105 16.36 -8.41 31.33
C CYS A 105 15.76 -9.60 32.11
N HIS A 106 14.82 -10.33 31.51
CA HIS A 106 14.06 -11.43 32.13
C HIS A 106 13.03 -11.04 33.20
N ASP A 107 12.89 -9.76 33.52
CA ASP A 107 11.81 -9.26 34.38
C ASP A 107 10.60 -8.84 33.53
N ILE A 108 9.40 -9.19 33.98
CA ILE A 108 8.16 -8.95 33.23
C ILE A 108 7.43 -7.73 33.81
N TYR A 109 7.12 -6.77 32.93
CA TYR A 109 6.41 -5.54 33.25
C TYR A 109 5.15 -5.41 32.40
N THR A 110 4.13 -4.76 32.96
CA THR A 110 3.00 -4.27 32.17
C THR A 110 3.24 -2.80 31.87
N GLU A 111 3.37 -2.48 30.58
CA GLU A 111 3.64 -1.12 30.11
C GLU A 111 2.46 -0.60 29.29
N GLU A 112 2.08 0.66 29.51
CA GLU A 112 1.10 1.34 28.68
C GLU A 112 1.80 1.97 27.47
N ILE A 113 1.55 1.43 26.28
CA ILE A 113 2.17 1.90 25.04
C ILE A 113 1.11 2.61 24.20
N ASN A 114 1.43 3.83 23.74
CA ASN A 114 0.62 4.52 22.73
C ASN A 114 0.92 3.93 21.35
N LYS A 115 -0.07 3.25 20.76
CA LYS A 115 0.02 2.68 19.41
C LYS A 115 -0.93 3.42 18.46
N ILE A 116 -0.50 3.54 17.20
CA ILE A 116 -1.40 3.97 16.13
C ILE A 116 -2.45 2.86 15.97
N ALA A 117 -3.71 3.23 16.14
CA ALA A 117 -4.86 2.36 16.02
C ALA A 117 -5.64 2.71 14.74
N LEU A 118 -6.12 1.67 14.05
CA LEU A 118 -7.10 1.84 12.99
C LEU A 118 -8.45 2.23 13.62
N SER A 119 -9.16 3.15 12.99
CA SER A 119 -10.50 3.57 13.40
C SER A 119 -11.49 3.26 12.28
N ALA A 120 -12.71 2.85 12.64
CA ALA A 120 -13.80 2.64 11.69
C ALA A 120 -14.19 3.95 10.96
N GLU A 121 -13.98 5.10 11.59
CA GLU A 121 -14.21 6.43 10.99
C GLU A 121 -13.17 6.81 9.93
N ASP A 122 -12.06 6.08 9.85
CA ASP A 122 -10.98 6.39 8.90
C ASP A 122 -11.24 5.77 7.52
N ASP A 123 -12.25 4.92 7.36
CA ASP A 123 -12.55 4.31 6.08
C ASP A 123 -13.04 5.35 5.06
N LYS A 124 -12.54 5.26 3.82
CA LYS A 124 -12.99 6.10 2.69
C LYS A 124 -14.35 5.60 2.19
N ARG A 125 -15.14 5.01 3.09
CA ARG A 125 -16.35 4.28 2.81
C ARG A 125 -17.43 4.76 3.75
N VAL A 126 -18.62 4.95 3.20
CA VAL A 126 -19.86 5.24 3.89
C VAL A 126 -20.52 3.90 4.18
N ILE A 127 -20.86 3.65 5.45
CA ILE A 127 -21.73 2.54 5.83
C ILE A 127 -23.15 2.93 5.42
N LEU A 128 -23.83 2.07 4.66
CA LEU A 128 -25.22 2.26 4.25
C LEU A 128 -26.16 2.10 5.44
N ASP A 129 -27.40 2.57 5.31
CA ASP A 129 -28.41 2.52 6.38
C ASP A 129 -28.70 1.09 6.88
N ASP A 130 -28.33 0.07 6.11
CA ASP A 130 -28.41 -1.34 6.49
C ASP A 130 -27.36 -1.79 7.53
N GLY A 131 -26.38 -0.94 7.84
CA GLY A 131 -25.33 -1.20 8.83
C GLY A 131 -24.31 -2.28 8.43
N ILE A 132 -24.41 -2.86 7.23
CA ILE A 132 -23.61 -4.00 6.78
C ILE A 132 -22.82 -3.62 5.52
N HIS A 133 -23.46 -2.93 4.58
CA HIS A 133 -22.88 -2.67 3.28
C HIS A 133 -22.12 -1.34 3.31
N THR A 134 -20.98 -1.29 2.64
CA THR A 134 -20.13 -0.09 2.60
C THR A 134 -19.87 0.34 1.16
N LEU A 135 -20.01 1.64 0.90
CA LEU A 135 -19.73 2.25 -0.41
C LEU A 135 -18.58 3.23 -0.28
N ALA A 136 -17.66 3.28 -1.25
CA ALA A 136 -16.61 4.30 -1.25
C ALA A 136 -17.19 5.72 -1.34
N TYR A 137 -16.59 6.70 -0.67
CA TYR A 137 -16.96 8.12 -0.82
C TYR A 137 -16.95 8.52 -2.30
N GLY A 138 -18.03 9.15 -2.76
CA GLY A 138 -18.21 9.54 -4.17
C GLY A 138 -18.80 8.46 -5.07
N HIS A 139 -19.20 7.29 -4.54
CA HIS A 139 -19.93 6.28 -5.29
C HIS A 139 -21.25 6.84 -5.83
N TYR A 140 -21.63 6.48 -7.07
CA TYR A 140 -22.81 7.05 -7.75
C TYR A 140 -24.14 6.82 -7.00
N LYS A 141 -24.22 5.76 -6.18
CA LYS A 141 -25.37 5.45 -5.30
C LYS A 141 -25.45 6.32 -4.03
N LEU A 142 -24.42 7.13 -3.75
CA LEU A 142 -24.38 8.06 -2.59
C LEU A 142 -24.76 9.50 -3.00
N LYS A 143 -25.28 9.70 -4.21
CA LYS A 143 -25.76 10.99 -4.74
C LYS A 143 -27.27 11.05 -4.75
#